data_AF-A0A4Q2XNV0-F1
#
_entry.id   AF-A0A4Q2XNV0-F1
#
_cell.length_a   1.000
_cell.length_b   1.000
_cell.length_c   1.000
_cell.angle_alpha   90.00
_cell.angle_beta   90.00
_cell.angle_gamma   90.00
#
_symmetry.space_group_name_H-M   'P 1'
#
loop_
_entity.id
_entity.type
_entity.pdbx_description
1 polymer ?
#
loop_
_entity_poly.entity_id
_entity_poly.type
_entity_poly.pdbx_seq_one_letter_code
_entity_poly.pdbx_strand_id
1 'polypeptide(L)'
;MKPKSLFLLPRRKVLLGYATIGIFLNAGAHAQQTWVPAGGGEYNTAGNWSGGAIPDAQGATVIISKDITATAAITFTGDNRRLGILQIGDTNNSNGYTFGTTAGATLILDNGLSTAEIQSLSGSIGQTIAAPLRLDSASVKISNLAAASTTSTRTLTISGAISAGNTGIKTLELFTDITSSGINLTSAISNGSGTVALNKTGIGTLTLSGNNSTMSGGVTLNAGTLNINSTNALGTGALTLNGGNIGNTSGTASFTFNNAINWGGDIGYTGNQTLVLGGAMAMTGNRTIALNGPGTATAGTLTLNGAITDGADTFSLTTTSSGPGIGAVLRLTGANTYGGTTTINGGLVRFINASSLPSNGADSLVIGINGAVSVSGAFTTGLAPILADARLSGASTGALALQLDSNVDFDASGKFQTLSLGADVGGSAVTYTGTWLIR
;
A
#
# COMPACT_ATOMS: atom_id res chain seq x y z
N MET A 1 59.95 -46.99 -52.45
CA MET A 1 59.46 -45.67 -52.92
C MET A 1 57.93 -45.65 -52.92
N LYS A 2 57.33 -44.89 -51.99
CA LYS A 2 56.16 -44.02 -52.14
C LYS A 2 55.74 -43.55 -50.72
N PRO A 3 55.58 -42.24 -50.46
CA PRO A 3 55.35 -41.72 -49.11
C PRO A 3 53.87 -41.85 -48.67
N LYS A 4 53.67 -42.10 -47.38
CA LYS A 4 52.35 -42.15 -46.73
C LYS A 4 51.74 -40.73 -46.62
N SER A 5 50.47 -40.63 -47.00
CA SER A 5 49.62 -39.45 -46.99
C SER A 5 49.38 -38.89 -45.57
N LEU A 6 49.66 -37.60 -45.39
CA LEU A 6 49.38 -36.82 -44.18
C LEU A 6 47.97 -36.21 -44.30
N PHE A 7 47.03 -36.66 -43.46
CA PHE A 7 45.68 -36.12 -43.37
C PHE A 7 45.71 -34.70 -42.76
N LEU A 8 45.20 -33.70 -43.48
CA LEU A 8 44.98 -32.35 -42.95
C LEU A 8 43.68 -32.28 -42.15
N LEU A 9 43.76 -31.87 -40.88
CA LEU A 9 42.60 -31.43 -40.08
C LEU A 9 42.31 -29.94 -40.35
N PRO A 10 41.04 -29.50 -40.31
CA PRO A 10 40.66 -28.13 -40.66
C PRO A 10 41.04 -27.12 -39.55
N ARG A 11 41.56 -25.97 -39.98
CA ARG A 11 41.98 -24.84 -39.12
C ARG A 11 40.78 -24.20 -38.41
N ARG A 12 40.71 -24.27 -37.08
CA ARG A 12 39.87 -23.37 -36.27
C ARG A 12 40.56 -22.00 -36.19
N LYS A 13 39.91 -20.97 -36.74
CA LYS A 13 40.31 -19.56 -36.53
C LYS A 13 40.11 -19.22 -35.05
N VAL A 14 41.19 -18.93 -34.35
CA VAL A 14 41.14 -18.35 -33.00
C VAL A 14 40.94 -16.85 -33.15
N LEU A 15 39.77 -16.36 -32.74
CA LEU A 15 39.48 -14.94 -32.63
C LEU A 15 40.07 -14.46 -31.29
N LEU A 16 41.15 -13.67 -31.34
CA LEU A 16 41.69 -12.99 -30.16
C LEU A 16 40.73 -11.85 -29.78
N GLY A 17 39.83 -12.11 -28.83
CA GLY A 17 39.04 -11.08 -28.17
C GLY A 17 39.90 -10.37 -27.13
N TYR A 18 40.09 -9.07 -27.28
CA TYR A 18 40.68 -8.21 -26.26
C TYR A 18 39.76 -8.22 -25.04
N ALA A 19 40.15 -8.91 -23.97
CA ALA A 19 39.53 -8.77 -22.66
C ALA A 19 40.11 -7.53 -22.01
N THR A 20 39.37 -6.43 -22.03
CA THR A 20 39.61 -5.32 -21.11
C THR A 20 39.35 -5.87 -19.71
N ILE A 21 40.41 -6.20 -18.97
CA ILE A 21 40.34 -6.44 -17.54
C ILE A 21 39.95 -5.10 -16.93
N GLY A 22 38.65 -4.88 -16.77
CA GLY A 22 38.14 -3.89 -15.86
C GLY A 22 38.62 -4.31 -14.48
N ILE A 23 39.68 -3.66 -14.00
CA ILE A 23 40.03 -3.66 -12.60
C ILE A 23 38.82 -2.99 -11.92
N PHE A 24 37.87 -3.80 -11.46
CA PHE A 24 36.97 -3.36 -10.42
C PHE A 24 37.87 -3.15 -9.21
N LEU A 25 38.37 -1.91 -9.07
CA LEU A 25 38.65 -1.37 -7.75
C LEU A 25 37.36 -1.62 -6.98
N ASN A 26 37.41 -2.63 -6.12
CA ASN A 26 36.45 -2.81 -5.05
C ASN A 26 36.30 -1.43 -4.42
N ALA A 27 35.21 -0.72 -4.69
CA ALA A 27 34.84 0.47 -3.94
C ALA A 27 34.92 -0.01 -2.49
N GLY A 28 35.89 0.54 -1.74
CA GLY A 28 36.36 -0.09 -0.51
C GLY A 28 35.16 -0.51 0.32
N ALA A 29 35.15 -1.74 0.83
CA ALA A 29 34.17 -2.14 1.81
C ALA A 29 34.25 -1.11 2.95
N HIS A 30 33.32 -0.15 2.96
CA HIS A 30 33.40 0.95 3.89
C HIS A 30 33.08 0.40 5.27
N ALA A 31 34.04 0.55 6.18
CA ALA A 31 33.98 -0.08 7.50
C ALA A 31 32.68 0.28 8.23
N GLN A 32 32.07 -0.73 8.83
CA GLN A 32 30.95 -0.56 9.74
C GLN A 32 31.39 0.29 10.94
N GLN A 33 30.59 1.30 11.28
CA GLN A 33 30.82 2.14 12.45
C GLN A 33 29.61 2.09 13.37
N THR A 34 29.88 1.93 14.66
CA THR A 34 28.85 1.88 15.69
C THR A 34 28.87 3.16 16.51
N TRP A 35 27.69 3.74 16.72
CA TRP A 35 27.50 4.87 17.61
C TRP A 35 27.82 4.46 19.05
N VAL A 36 28.73 5.19 19.69
CA VAL A 36 29.23 4.90 21.03
C VAL A 36 28.36 5.52 22.13
N PRO A 37 27.92 6.79 22.04
CA PRO A 37 27.13 7.42 23.09
C PRO A 37 25.81 6.68 23.37
N ALA A 38 25.51 6.48 24.66
CA ALA A 38 24.19 6.06 25.14
C ALA A 38 23.19 7.24 25.26
N GLY A 39 23.62 8.43 24.83
CA GLY A 39 22.76 9.60 24.65
C GLY A 39 22.70 10.02 23.18
N GLY A 40 21.92 11.07 22.91
CA GLY A 40 22.01 11.80 21.66
C GLY A 40 23.38 12.44 21.46
N GLY A 41 23.58 13.12 20.33
CA GLY A 41 24.83 13.85 20.10
C GLY A 41 25.01 14.26 18.64
N GLU A 42 26.15 14.89 18.39
CA GLU A 42 26.51 15.35 17.05
C GLU A 42 27.22 14.24 16.27
N TYR A 43 26.62 13.85 15.16
CA TYR A 43 27.09 12.84 14.21
C TYR A 43 28.53 13.14 13.72
N ASN A 44 28.82 14.42 13.54
CA ASN A 44 30.09 14.92 13.02
C ASN A 44 31.25 14.84 14.03
N THR A 45 31.01 14.36 15.26
CA THR A 45 32.06 14.19 16.25
C THR A 45 32.71 12.82 16.11
N ALA A 46 33.95 12.77 15.60
CA ALA A 46 34.71 11.54 15.39
C ALA A 46 34.77 10.61 16.62
N GLY A 47 34.89 11.17 17.83
CA GLY A 47 34.92 10.41 19.09
C GLY A 47 33.61 9.69 19.45
N ASN A 48 32.50 9.99 18.76
CA ASN A 48 31.23 9.29 18.97
C ASN A 48 31.13 7.96 18.18
N TRP A 49 32.15 7.61 17.40
CA TRP A 49 32.18 6.42 16.55
C TRP A 49 33.22 5.41 17.01
N SER A 50 32.88 4.11 16.97
CA SER A 50 33.73 3.01 17.46
C SER A 50 35.13 2.96 16.84
N GLY A 51 35.28 3.40 15.58
CA GLY A 51 36.56 3.45 14.87
C GLY A 51 37.19 4.86 14.82
N GLY A 52 36.62 5.85 15.52
CA GLY A 52 37.12 7.23 15.50
C GLY A 52 36.98 7.93 14.14
N ALA A 53 36.21 7.36 13.21
CA ALA A 53 35.99 7.88 11.87
C ALA A 53 34.50 8.12 11.63
N ILE A 54 34.18 9.29 11.09
CA ILE A 54 32.80 9.69 10.76
C ILE A 54 32.37 8.93 9.51
N PRO A 55 31.28 8.15 9.54
CA PRO A 55 30.80 7.42 8.36
C PRO A 55 30.22 8.42 7.36
N ASP A 56 30.82 8.51 6.17
CA ASP A 56 30.37 9.42 5.11
C ASP A 56 30.88 8.96 3.73
N ALA A 57 30.37 7.83 3.26
CA ALA A 57 30.75 7.26 1.97
C ALA A 57 29.65 6.35 1.40
N GLN A 58 29.71 6.13 0.08
CA GLN A 58 28.89 5.11 -0.58
C GLN A 58 29.12 3.75 0.09
N GLY A 59 28.06 3.00 0.42
CA GLY A 59 28.18 1.68 1.03
C GLY A 59 28.59 1.68 2.51
N ALA A 60 28.83 2.84 3.14
CA ALA A 60 29.13 2.91 4.56
C ALA A 60 27.95 2.39 5.40
N THR A 61 28.26 1.62 6.45
CA THR A 61 27.26 1.06 7.37
C THR A 61 27.34 1.77 8.72
N VAL A 62 26.23 2.37 9.13
CA VAL A 62 26.04 3.00 10.44
C VAL A 62 25.16 2.11 11.31
N ILE A 63 25.62 1.84 12.52
CA ILE A 63 24.84 1.11 13.53
C ILE A 63 24.63 1.98 14.75
N ILE A 64 23.38 2.30 15.03
CA ILE A 64 22.92 2.96 16.25
C ILE A 64 22.08 1.94 17.00
N SER A 65 22.66 1.34 18.03
CA SER A 65 22.04 0.21 18.73
C SER A 65 22.24 0.26 20.25
N LYS A 66 22.61 1.41 20.83
CA LYS A 66 22.82 1.48 22.27
C LYS A 66 21.47 1.42 22.99
N ASP A 67 21.49 0.80 24.17
CA ASP A 67 20.39 0.91 25.11
C ASP A 67 20.33 2.35 25.64
N ILE A 68 19.15 2.96 25.56
CA ILE A 68 18.90 4.34 25.95
C ILE A 68 17.76 4.44 26.97
N THR A 69 17.88 5.36 27.91
CA THR A 69 16.90 5.55 29.00
C THR A 69 15.83 6.60 28.70
N ALA A 70 16.02 7.38 27.64
CA ALA A 70 15.08 8.37 27.12
C ALA A 70 15.33 8.56 25.61
N THR A 71 14.37 9.16 24.89
CA THR A 71 14.52 9.50 23.48
C THR A 71 15.81 10.27 23.21
N ALA A 72 16.62 9.79 22.27
CA ALA A 72 17.95 10.32 21.98
C ALA A 72 18.03 10.91 20.56
N ALA A 73 18.45 12.17 20.43
CA ALA A 73 18.59 12.83 19.14
C ALA A 73 20.04 12.78 18.63
N ILE A 74 20.25 12.23 17.44
CA ILE A 74 21.52 12.27 16.72
C ILE A 74 21.36 13.25 15.57
N THR A 75 22.13 14.33 15.56
CA THR A 75 22.07 15.37 14.53
C THR A 75 23.36 15.46 13.76
N PHE A 76 23.28 15.75 12.46
CA PHE A 76 24.43 16.21 11.69
C PHE A 76 24.22 17.66 11.24
N THR A 77 25.26 18.46 11.45
CA THR A 77 25.36 19.87 11.07
C THR A 77 26.25 20.04 9.83
N GLY A 78 26.04 21.10 9.06
CA GLY A 78 26.87 21.42 7.89
C GLY A 78 26.45 20.65 6.63
N ASP A 79 27.36 19.81 6.11
CA ASP A 79 27.19 19.14 4.82
C ASP A 79 26.28 17.91 4.86
N ASN A 80 25.84 17.48 3.67
CA ASN A 80 25.13 16.22 3.48
C ASN A 80 25.97 15.02 3.96
N ARG A 81 25.31 13.97 4.43
CA ARG A 81 25.96 12.71 4.81
C ARG A 81 25.56 11.60 3.86
N ARG A 82 26.50 10.76 3.43
CA ARG A 82 26.26 9.63 2.52
C ARG A 82 26.52 8.30 3.21
N LEU A 83 25.56 7.40 3.13
CA LEU A 83 25.61 6.05 3.71
C LEU A 83 24.97 5.03 2.78
N GLY A 84 25.42 3.77 2.86
CA GLY A 84 24.73 2.64 2.24
C GLY A 84 23.67 2.04 3.16
N ILE A 85 23.98 1.88 4.44
CA ILE A 85 23.10 1.21 5.41
C ILE A 85 23.05 2.02 6.71
N LEU A 86 21.84 2.24 7.23
CA LEU A 86 21.57 2.80 8.54
C LEU A 86 20.74 1.80 9.36
N GLN A 87 21.36 1.20 10.37
CA GLN A 87 20.67 0.42 11.39
C GLN A 87 20.44 1.31 12.61
N ILE A 88 19.20 1.38 13.06
CA ILE A 88 18.81 2.26 14.17
C ILE A 88 17.89 1.54 15.13
N GLY A 89 18.15 1.64 16.42
CA GLY A 89 17.34 0.98 17.40
C GLY A 89 17.84 1.08 18.83
N ASP A 90 16.90 0.92 19.75
CA ASP A 90 17.17 0.68 21.17
C ASP A 90 17.16 -0.84 21.42
N THR A 91 18.18 -1.35 22.12
CA THR A 91 18.36 -2.79 22.40
C THR A 91 17.32 -3.34 23.38
N ASN A 92 16.77 -2.50 24.27
CA ASN A 92 15.80 -2.94 25.28
C ASN A 92 14.34 -2.57 24.99
N ASN A 93 14.11 -1.86 23.88
CA ASN A 93 12.78 -1.63 23.30
C ASN A 93 11.93 -0.63 24.09
N SER A 94 12.56 0.28 24.85
CA SER A 94 11.86 1.22 25.71
C SER A 94 11.74 2.62 25.10
N ASN A 95 12.67 2.99 24.20
CA ASN A 95 12.83 4.35 23.72
C ASN A 95 13.18 4.42 22.22
N GLY A 96 13.15 5.65 21.69
CA GLY A 96 13.38 5.96 20.28
C GLY A 96 14.64 6.78 20.03
N TYR A 97 15.34 6.56 18.91
CA TYR A 97 16.27 7.54 18.38
C TYR A 97 15.59 8.46 17.37
N THR A 98 15.98 9.73 17.38
CA THR A 98 15.69 10.68 16.30
C THR A 98 16.97 10.99 15.55
N PHE A 99 17.05 10.60 14.28
CA PHE A 99 18.16 10.92 13.40
C PHE A 99 17.80 12.11 12.49
N GLY A 100 18.47 13.25 12.67
CA GLY A 100 18.05 14.51 12.06
C GLY A 100 19.20 15.41 11.63
N THR A 101 18.84 16.62 11.24
CA THR A 101 19.77 17.71 10.94
C THR A 101 19.28 19.00 11.57
N THR A 102 20.18 19.94 11.83
CA THR A 102 19.86 21.29 12.34
C THR A 102 19.93 22.37 11.25
N ALA A 103 20.41 22.04 10.04
CA ALA A 103 20.69 23.02 8.98
C ALA A 103 20.15 22.62 7.58
N GLY A 104 19.19 21.69 7.51
CA GLY A 104 18.59 21.25 6.23
C GLY A 104 19.47 20.32 5.39
N ALA A 105 20.58 19.84 5.96
CA ALA A 105 21.44 18.86 5.32
C ALA A 105 20.69 17.54 5.05
N THR A 106 21.07 16.88 3.97
CA THR A 106 20.38 15.67 3.48
C THR A 106 21.18 14.42 3.81
N LEU A 107 20.48 13.37 4.22
CA LEU A 107 21.01 12.02 4.29
C LEU A 107 20.87 11.36 2.91
N ILE A 108 22.00 11.04 2.30
CA ILE A 108 22.11 10.39 1.00
C ILE A 108 22.21 8.88 1.22
N LEU A 109 21.26 8.14 0.64
CA LEU A 109 21.23 6.69 0.67
C LEU A 109 21.82 6.16 -0.64
N ASP A 110 23.06 5.69 -0.56
CA ASP A 110 23.87 5.24 -1.70
C ASP A 110 24.68 4.00 -1.29
N ASN A 111 24.26 2.84 -1.77
CA ASN A 111 24.97 1.58 -1.67
C ASN A 111 25.47 1.10 -3.06
N GLY A 112 25.71 2.04 -3.97
CA GLY A 112 26.13 1.77 -5.33
C GLY A 112 25.10 0.96 -6.10
N LEU A 113 25.52 -0.19 -6.63
CA LEU A 113 24.66 -1.11 -7.36
C LEU A 113 23.75 -1.96 -6.45
N SER A 114 24.04 -1.99 -5.16
CA SER A 114 23.24 -2.72 -4.16
C SER A 114 22.10 -1.84 -3.62
N THR A 115 21.14 -2.49 -2.97
CA THR A 115 20.07 -1.79 -2.24
C THR A 115 20.65 -1.06 -1.04
N ALA A 116 20.37 0.24 -0.92
CA ALA A 116 20.66 0.98 0.32
C ALA A 116 19.55 0.74 1.34
N GLU A 117 19.86 0.81 2.64
CA GLU A 117 18.91 0.38 3.68
C GLU A 117 18.80 1.38 4.83
N ILE A 118 17.56 1.56 5.31
CA ILE A 118 17.26 2.01 6.67
C ILE A 118 16.54 0.87 7.38
N GLN A 119 17.07 0.43 8.51
CA GLN A 119 16.55 -0.69 9.27
C GLN A 119 16.33 -0.26 10.72
N SER A 120 15.07 -0.15 11.12
CA SER A 120 14.70 -0.13 12.53
C SER A 120 14.87 -1.55 13.08
N LEU A 121 15.80 -1.71 14.03
CA LEU A 121 16.23 -3.00 14.55
C LEU A 121 15.12 -3.70 15.35
N SER A 122 15.23 -5.03 15.45
CA SER A 122 14.28 -5.88 16.15
C SER A 122 14.20 -5.49 17.63
N GLY A 123 13.03 -5.05 18.04
CA GLY A 123 12.74 -4.63 19.40
C GLY A 123 12.45 -3.13 19.53
N SER A 124 13.10 -2.28 18.73
CA SER A 124 13.01 -0.83 18.86
C SER A 124 11.62 -0.23 18.62
N ILE A 125 11.30 0.82 19.39
CA ILE A 125 10.05 1.59 19.28
C ILE A 125 10.36 3.06 18.98
N GLY A 126 9.43 3.76 18.32
CA GLY A 126 9.47 5.23 18.19
C GLY A 126 10.64 5.83 17.41
N GLN A 127 11.30 5.06 16.55
CA GLN A 127 12.43 5.55 15.74
C GLN A 127 11.94 6.62 14.76
N THR A 128 12.68 7.71 14.64
CA THR A 128 12.36 8.81 13.72
C THR A 128 13.57 9.19 12.88
N ILE A 129 13.42 9.23 11.56
CA ILE A 129 14.37 9.83 10.63
C ILE A 129 13.80 11.17 10.18
N ALA A 130 14.27 12.24 10.80
CA ALA A 130 13.85 13.61 10.55
C ALA A 130 14.69 14.31 9.48
N ALA A 131 15.88 13.79 9.17
CA ALA A 131 16.71 14.33 8.10
C ALA A 131 16.03 14.09 6.73
N PRO A 132 16.02 15.09 5.82
CA PRO A 132 15.67 14.85 4.42
C PRO A 132 16.49 13.68 3.84
N LEU A 133 15.86 12.86 3.02
CA LEU A 133 16.45 11.70 2.37
C LEU A 133 16.62 11.94 0.87
N ARG A 134 17.81 11.64 0.35
CA ARG A 134 18.08 11.60 -1.10
C ARG A 134 18.45 10.18 -1.50
N LEU A 135 17.67 9.61 -2.41
CA LEU A 135 17.81 8.22 -2.88
C LEU A 135 18.74 8.20 -4.09
N ASP A 136 19.96 7.67 -3.93
CA ASP A 136 20.93 7.53 -5.01
C ASP A 136 21.00 6.11 -5.56
N SER A 137 20.86 5.10 -4.68
CA SER A 137 20.68 3.71 -5.10
C SER A 137 19.37 3.51 -5.87
N ALA A 138 19.39 2.63 -6.87
CA ALA A 138 18.19 2.29 -7.66
C ALA A 138 17.07 1.67 -6.79
N SER A 139 17.45 0.94 -5.75
CA SER A 139 16.55 0.43 -4.72
C SER A 139 17.00 0.92 -3.35
N VAL A 140 16.05 1.37 -2.56
CA VAL A 140 16.24 1.71 -1.15
C VAL A 140 15.22 0.94 -0.35
N LYS A 141 15.65 0.19 0.67
CA LYS A 141 14.76 -0.54 1.57
C LYS A 141 14.64 0.17 2.89
N ILE A 142 13.42 0.48 3.31
CA ILE A 142 13.12 0.92 4.67
C ILE A 142 12.35 -0.20 5.35
N SER A 143 12.89 -0.68 6.47
CA SER A 143 12.31 -1.78 7.21
C SER A 143 12.08 -1.41 8.67
N ASN A 144 10.93 -1.82 9.20
CA ASN A 144 10.65 -1.77 10.63
C ASN A 144 10.39 -3.19 11.12
N LEU A 145 11.46 -3.79 11.66
CA LEU A 145 11.51 -5.18 12.03
C LEU A 145 11.17 -5.36 13.50
N ALA A 146 10.48 -6.43 13.82
CA ALA A 146 10.14 -6.81 15.17
C ALA A 146 10.93 -8.01 15.69
N ALA A 147 11.10 -8.06 17.01
CA ALA A 147 11.38 -9.32 17.66
C ALA A 147 10.08 -10.15 17.61
N ALA A 148 10.16 -11.44 17.31
CA ALA A 148 9.06 -12.30 16.86
C ALA A 148 7.82 -12.45 17.79
N SER A 149 7.68 -11.65 18.84
CA SER A 149 6.56 -11.74 19.78
C SER A 149 6.44 -10.46 20.63
N THR A 150 5.98 -9.35 20.05
CA THR A 150 5.66 -8.13 20.82
C THR A 150 4.21 -7.69 20.59
N THR A 151 3.46 -7.48 21.67
CA THR A 151 2.08 -6.92 21.64
C THR A 151 2.06 -5.42 21.43
N SER A 152 3.18 -4.72 21.63
CA SER A 152 3.28 -3.27 21.43
C SER A 152 3.25 -2.92 19.94
N THR A 153 2.51 -1.87 19.60
CA THR A 153 2.59 -1.23 18.28
C THR A 153 3.95 -0.57 18.09
N ARG A 154 4.54 -0.73 16.91
CA ARG A 154 5.90 -0.27 16.62
C ARG A 154 5.88 0.59 15.38
N THR A 155 6.50 1.76 15.45
CA THR A 155 6.48 2.70 14.33
C THR A 155 7.88 3.22 14.06
N LEU A 156 8.31 3.12 12.80
CA LEU A 156 9.40 3.90 12.24
C LEU A 156 8.79 5.08 11.49
N THR A 157 9.13 6.30 11.89
CA THR A 157 8.65 7.52 11.24
C THR A 157 9.76 8.12 10.39
N ILE A 158 9.47 8.38 9.11
CA ILE A 158 10.29 9.20 8.25
C ILE A 158 9.59 10.55 8.10
N SER A 159 10.10 11.56 8.79
CA SER A 159 9.59 12.93 8.79
C SER A 159 10.43 13.89 7.98
N GLY A 160 11.61 13.47 7.50
CA GLY A 160 12.31 14.18 6.43
C GLY A 160 11.65 13.98 5.07
N ALA A 161 11.71 14.98 4.19
CA ALA A 161 11.27 14.84 2.80
C ALA A 161 12.14 13.81 2.05
N ILE A 162 11.56 13.12 1.06
CA ILE A 162 12.26 12.10 0.26
C ILE A 162 12.35 12.57 -1.20
N SER A 163 13.52 12.42 -1.82
CA SER A 163 13.72 12.77 -3.24
C SER A 163 14.68 11.81 -3.96
N ALA A 164 14.50 11.58 -5.26
CA ALA A 164 15.53 10.90 -6.05
C ALA A 164 16.71 11.84 -6.31
N GLY A 165 17.93 11.36 -6.06
CA GLY A 165 19.13 12.17 -6.19
C GLY A 165 19.82 12.13 -7.55
N ASN A 166 19.42 11.22 -8.42
CA ASN A 166 19.92 11.10 -9.79
C ASN A 166 18.84 10.48 -10.70
N THR A 167 19.13 10.35 -12.00
CA THR A 167 18.17 9.91 -13.02
C THR A 167 17.72 8.45 -12.83
N GLY A 168 16.64 8.10 -13.51
CA GLY A 168 16.03 6.77 -13.44
C GLY A 168 15.07 6.60 -12.27
N ILE A 169 14.50 5.40 -12.17
CA ILE A 169 13.56 5.05 -11.11
C ILE A 169 14.33 4.70 -9.84
N LYS A 170 13.85 5.24 -8.71
CA LYS A 170 14.25 4.88 -7.35
C LYS A 170 13.07 4.18 -6.69
N THR A 171 13.18 2.87 -6.51
CA THR A 171 12.15 2.08 -5.84
C THR A 171 12.40 2.08 -4.34
N LEU A 172 11.45 2.61 -3.59
CA LEU A 172 11.45 2.55 -2.14
C LEU A 172 10.67 1.31 -1.68
N GLU A 173 11.41 0.30 -1.25
CA GLU A 173 10.90 -0.96 -0.70
C GLU A 173 10.55 -0.77 0.77
N LEU A 174 9.28 -0.86 1.12
CA LEU A 174 8.76 -0.57 2.46
C LEU A 174 8.29 -1.88 3.10
N PHE A 175 9.05 -2.37 4.09
CA PHE A 175 8.86 -3.72 4.65
C PHE A 175 8.61 -3.72 6.17
N THR A 176 7.61 -4.49 6.58
CA THR A 176 7.28 -4.77 7.99
C THR A 176 7.00 -6.26 8.18
N ASP A 177 7.56 -6.87 9.22
CA ASP A 177 7.52 -8.32 9.43
C ASP A 177 6.33 -8.81 10.27
N ILE A 178 5.73 -7.93 11.07
CA ILE A 178 4.53 -8.23 11.87
C ILE A 178 3.42 -7.21 11.67
N THR A 179 2.18 -7.59 11.98
CA THR A 179 0.98 -6.75 11.76
C THR A 179 0.96 -5.48 12.62
N SER A 180 1.54 -5.52 13.83
CA SER A 180 1.65 -4.37 14.74
C SER A 180 2.82 -3.42 14.42
N SER A 181 3.63 -3.73 13.40
CA SER A 181 4.68 -2.83 12.90
C SER A 181 4.14 -1.88 11.83
N GLY A 182 4.60 -0.64 11.89
CA GLY A 182 4.22 0.46 11.01
C GLY A 182 5.42 1.24 10.48
N ILE A 183 5.30 1.75 9.26
CA ILE A 183 6.16 2.80 8.71
C ILE A 183 5.27 4.01 8.41
N ASN A 184 5.65 5.18 8.91
CA ASN A 184 4.95 6.44 8.63
C ASN A 184 5.82 7.34 7.77
N LEU A 185 5.35 7.71 6.58
CA LEU A 185 5.98 8.71 5.71
C LEU A 185 5.14 9.99 5.78
N THR A 186 5.63 10.98 6.52
CA THR A 186 4.83 12.15 6.90
C THR A 186 5.12 13.40 6.09
N SER A 187 6.23 13.42 5.36
CA SER A 187 6.68 14.54 4.54
C SER A 187 6.59 14.24 3.05
N ALA A 188 6.76 15.27 2.23
CA ALA A 188 6.67 15.15 0.78
C ALA A 188 7.69 14.15 0.23
N ILE A 189 7.21 13.28 -0.68
CA ILE A 189 8.02 12.46 -1.55
C ILE A 189 7.98 13.09 -2.94
N SER A 190 9.14 13.33 -3.53
CA SER A 190 9.27 14.03 -4.80
C SER A 190 10.19 13.30 -5.77
N ASN A 191 9.98 13.52 -7.06
CA ASN A 191 10.81 12.92 -8.10
C ASN A 191 12.26 13.40 -8.09
N GLY A 192 12.57 14.58 -7.54
CA GLY A 192 13.94 15.14 -7.57
C GLY A 192 14.52 15.13 -8.99
N SER A 193 15.69 14.51 -9.17
CA SER A 193 16.35 14.35 -10.49
C SER A 193 15.96 13.07 -11.24
N GLY A 194 15.07 12.26 -10.69
CA GLY A 194 14.67 10.96 -11.23
C GLY A 194 13.17 10.72 -11.09
N THR A 195 12.79 9.50 -10.71
CA THR A 195 11.40 9.16 -10.42
C THR A 195 11.36 8.29 -9.18
N VAL A 196 10.51 8.63 -8.21
CA VAL A 196 10.33 7.79 -7.01
C VAL A 196 9.10 6.92 -7.19
N ALA A 197 9.26 5.62 -6.93
CA ALA A 197 8.17 4.63 -6.88
C ALA A 197 8.16 3.97 -5.50
N LEU A 198 6.97 3.66 -4.98
CA LEU A 198 6.81 2.98 -3.69
C LEU A 198 6.38 1.53 -3.87
N ASN A 199 7.01 0.63 -3.14
CA ASN A 199 6.66 -0.78 -3.11
C ASN A 199 6.43 -1.25 -1.67
N LYS A 200 5.16 -1.37 -1.27
CA LYS A 200 4.77 -1.82 0.06
C LYS A 200 4.71 -3.35 0.09
N THR A 201 5.59 -3.93 0.92
CA THR A 201 5.69 -5.36 1.20
C THR A 201 5.55 -5.62 2.70
N GLY A 202 5.54 -6.89 3.10
CA GLY A 202 5.39 -7.27 4.50
C GLY A 202 3.98 -7.05 5.05
N ILE A 203 3.70 -7.59 6.23
CA ILE A 203 2.32 -7.77 6.74
C ILE A 203 1.82 -6.63 7.63
N GLY A 204 2.68 -5.69 8.02
CA GLY A 204 2.30 -4.52 8.81
C GLY A 204 1.80 -3.34 7.96
N THR A 205 1.76 -2.16 8.58
CA THR A 205 1.14 -0.95 8.01
C THR A 205 2.16 0.02 7.41
N LEU A 206 1.81 0.64 6.28
CA LEU A 206 2.43 1.85 5.76
C LEU A 206 1.42 2.98 5.79
N THR A 207 1.76 4.11 6.40
CA THR A 207 0.93 5.32 6.38
C THR A 207 1.58 6.39 5.52
N LEU A 208 0.87 6.85 4.49
CA LEU A 208 1.25 7.98 3.65
C LEU A 208 0.42 9.20 4.04
N SER A 209 1.03 10.16 4.74
CA SER A 209 0.39 11.44 5.10
C SER A 209 1.07 12.67 4.50
N GLY A 210 2.21 12.48 3.83
CA GLY A 210 2.89 13.53 3.06
C GLY A 210 2.11 14.01 1.83
N ASN A 211 2.44 15.20 1.35
CA ASN A 211 1.99 15.73 0.07
C ASN A 211 2.93 15.26 -1.05
N ASN A 212 2.54 14.24 -1.81
CA ASN A 212 3.40 13.60 -2.81
C ASN A 212 3.05 14.03 -4.25
N SER A 213 2.59 15.26 -4.45
CA SER A 213 2.05 15.76 -5.73
C SER A 213 2.98 15.65 -6.94
N THR A 214 4.29 15.51 -6.72
CA THR A 214 5.30 15.38 -7.80
C THR A 214 5.82 13.94 -7.97
N MET A 215 5.41 13.00 -7.14
CA MET A 215 5.81 11.59 -7.25
C MET A 215 5.02 10.91 -8.38
N SER A 216 5.72 10.42 -9.41
CA SER A 216 5.08 9.85 -10.60
C SER A 216 5.40 8.37 -10.85
N GLY A 217 6.26 7.74 -10.03
CA GLY A 217 6.61 6.32 -10.21
C GLY A 217 5.50 5.35 -9.79
N GLY A 218 4.48 5.83 -9.08
CA GLY A 218 3.35 5.04 -8.62
C GLY A 218 3.57 4.38 -7.26
N VAL A 219 2.52 3.70 -6.81
CA VAL A 219 2.48 2.98 -5.52
C VAL A 219 2.03 1.55 -5.79
N THR A 220 2.82 0.58 -5.34
CA THR A 220 2.46 -0.84 -5.41
C THR A 220 2.23 -1.37 -4.01
N LEU A 221 1.09 -2.00 -3.77
CA LEU A 221 0.75 -2.71 -2.54
C LEU A 221 0.77 -4.21 -2.82
N ASN A 222 1.72 -4.93 -2.22
CA ASN A 222 1.79 -6.40 -2.32
C ASN A 222 1.20 -7.11 -1.10
N ALA A 223 1.34 -6.52 0.10
CA ALA A 223 0.88 -7.13 1.34
C ALA A 223 0.75 -6.10 2.48
N GLY A 224 0.06 -6.52 3.55
CA GLY A 224 -0.19 -5.70 4.74
C GLY A 224 -1.16 -4.55 4.45
N THR A 225 -1.03 -3.43 5.16
CA THR A 225 -1.95 -2.29 5.04
C THR A 225 -1.27 -1.06 4.45
N LEU A 226 -1.96 -0.36 3.55
CA LEU A 226 -1.62 0.97 3.05
C LEU A 226 -2.69 1.98 3.51
N ASN A 227 -2.33 2.83 4.46
CA ASN A 227 -3.16 3.96 4.89
C ASN A 227 -2.83 5.20 4.04
N ILE A 228 -3.84 5.72 3.35
CA ILE A 228 -3.77 6.83 2.40
C ILE A 228 -4.42 8.04 3.06
N ASN A 229 -3.60 8.84 3.75
CA ASN A 229 -4.06 9.81 4.76
C ASN A 229 -3.76 11.28 4.38
N SER A 230 -3.67 11.59 3.09
CA SER A 230 -3.47 12.94 2.57
C SER A 230 -4.01 13.06 1.15
N THR A 231 -4.50 14.23 0.75
CA THR A 231 -5.09 14.49 -0.58
C THR A 231 -4.17 14.11 -1.74
N ASN A 232 -2.85 14.19 -1.54
CA ASN A 232 -1.85 13.90 -2.56
C ASN A 232 -0.97 12.70 -2.19
N ALA A 233 -1.42 11.82 -1.28
CA ALA A 233 -0.63 10.71 -0.76
C ALA A 233 -0.11 9.74 -1.83
N LEU A 234 -0.90 9.47 -2.88
CA LEU A 234 -0.52 8.54 -3.96
C LEU A 234 0.33 9.18 -5.07
N GLY A 235 0.50 10.49 -5.07
CA GLY A 235 1.11 11.22 -6.19
C GLY A 235 0.29 11.09 -7.48
N THR A 236 0.97 11.08 -8.63
CA THR A 236 0.33 11.06 -9.97
C THR A 236 0.48 9.74 -10.72
N GLY A 237 1.38 8.85 -10.27
CA GLY A 237 1.59 7.53 -10.87
C GLY A 237 0.46 6.54 -10.58
N ALA A 238 0.46 5.39 -11.24
CA ALA A 238 -0.56 4.37 -11.02
C ALA A 238 -0.52 3.77 -9.60
N LEU A 239 -1.68 3.33 -9.10
CA LEU A 239 -1.80 2.49 -7.92
C LEU A 239 -1.93 1.02 -8.36
N THR A 240 -1.00 0.17 -7.96
CA THR A 240 -1.06 -1.28 -8.22
C THR A 240 -1.44 -2.01 -6.93
N LEU A 241 -2.51 -2.78 -6.97
CA LEU A 241 -3.06 -3.53 -5.84
C LEU A 241 -2.89 -5.03 -6.08
N ASN A 242 -1.79 -5.62 -5.61
CA ASN A 242 -1.51 -7.06 -5.73
C ASN A 242 -2.02 -7.88 -4.53
N GLY A 243 -2.44 -7.22 -3.46
CA GLY A 243 -2.92 -7.85 -2.24
C GLY A 243 -3.13 -6.85 -1.10
N GLY A 244 -3.47 -7.33 0.09
CA GLY A 244 -3.43 -6.56 1.34
C GLY A 244 -4.68 -5.69 1.61
N ASN A 245 -4.49 -4.63 2.37
CA ASN A 245 -5.55 -3.73 2.82
C ASN A 245 -5.23 -2.28 2.43
N ILE A 246 -6.27 -1.53 2.08
CA ILE A 246 -6.21 -0.08 1.94
C ILE A 246 -7.12 0.58 2.97
N GLY A 247 -6.76 1.78 3.40
CA GLY A 247 -7.57 2.53 4.35
C GLY A 247 -7.36 4.03 4.24
N ASN A 248 -8.37 4.79 4.61
CA ASN A 248 -8.21 6.16 5.07
C ASN A 248 -8.49 6.14 6.58
N THR A 249 -7.45 6.36 7.37
CA THR A 249 -7.51 6.45 8.82
C THR A 249 -7.22 7.87 9.32
N SER A 250 -7.23 8.86 8.42
CA SER A 250 -7.19 10.26 8.83
C SER A 250 -8.44 10.59 9.63
N GLY A 251 -8.38 11.54 10.57
CA GLY A 251 -9.49 11.80 11.51
C GLY A 251 -10.86 11.92 10.84
N THR A 252 -11.18 13.04 10.21
CA THR A 252 -12.52 13.30 9.63
C THR A 252 -12.51 13.50 8.11
N ALA A 253 -11.35 13.49 7.46
CA ALA A 253 -11.21 13.86 6.05
C ALA A 253 -11.61 12.72 5.10
N SER A 254 -12.21 13.08 3.96
CA SER A 254 -12.42 12.19 2.82
C SER A 254 -11.42 12.54 1.72
N PHE A 255 -10.86 11.54 1.03
CA PHE A 255 -9.87 11.76 -0.03
C PHE A 255 -10.28 11.13 -1.34
N THR A 256 -9.94 11.78 -2.46
CA THR A 256 -10.22 11.33 -3.82
C THR A 256 -8.94 11.24 -4.63
N PHE A 257 -8.75 10.11 -5.31
CA PHE A 257 -7.57 9.83 -6.12
C PHE A 257 -7.96 9.42 -7.53
N ASN A 258 -7.43 10.11 -8.54
CA ASN A 258 -7.71 9.82 -9.96
C ASN A 258 -6.61 8.97 -10.62
N ASN A 259 -5.69 8.42 -9.84
CA ASN A 259 -4.63 7.52 -10.30
C ASN A 259 -5.26 6.31 -11.02
N ALA A 260 -4.71 5.90 -12.16
CA ALA A 260 -5.07 4.63 -12.77
C ALA A 260 -4.75 3.48 -11.80
N ILE A 261 -5.61 2.47 -11.78
CA ILE A 261 -5.53 1.37 -10.82
C ILE A 261 -5.35 0.06 -11.55
N ASN A 262 -4.23 -0.61 -11.27
CA ASN A 262 -3.98 -1.97 -11.70
C ASN A 262 -4.40 -2.90 -10.57
N TRP A 263 -5.54 -3.58 -10.73
CA TRP A 263 -6.11 -4.44 -9.70
C TRP A 263 -5.68 -5.90 -9.88
N GLY A 264 -4.51 -6.18 -9.30
CA GLY A 264 -3.73 -7.43 -9.36
C GLY A 264 -4.10 -8.53 -8.37
N GLY A 265 -4.76 -8.21 -7.27
CA GLY A 265 -5.12 -9.17 -6.23
C GLY A 265 -6.26 -8.71 -5.33
N ASP A 266 -6.67 -9.60 -4.43
CA ASP A 266 -7.72 -9.32 -3.46
C ASP A 266 -7.29 -8.21 -2.49
N ILE A 267 -8.24 -7.36 -2.12
CA ILE A 267 -7.99 -6.27 -1.18
C ILE A 267 -8.98 -6.30 -0.04
N GLY A 268 -8.66 -5.64 1.07
CA GLY A 268 -9.65 -5.26 2.07
C GLY A 268 -9.66 -3.76 2.33
N TYR A 269 -10.80 -3.26 2.81
CA TYR A 269 -10.92 -1.90 3.31
C TYR A 269 -10.99 -1.89 4.84
N THR A 270 -10.02 -1.21 5.46
CA THR A 270 -9.88 -1.12 6.93
C THR A 270 -9.98 0.32 7.45
N GLY A 271 -10.26 1.29 6.57
CA GLY A 271 -10.41 2.69 6.96
C GLY A 271 -11.70 2.98 7.73
N ASN A 272 -11.66 4.00 8.60
CA ASN A 272 -12.84 4.54 9.29
C ASN A 272 -13.47 5.73 8.55
N GLN A 273 -12.77 6.30 7.57
CA GLN A 273 -13.25 7.41 6.76
C GLN A 273 -13.66 6.98 5.35
N THR A 274 -14.05 7.94 4.52
CA THR A 274 -14.28 7.71 3.09
C THR A 274 -12.96 7.78 2.32
N LEU A 275 -12.72 6.79 1.47
CA LEU A 275 -11.66 6.78 0.46
C LEU A 275 -12.31 6.63 -0.92
N VAL A 276 -12.04 7.56 -1.83
CA VAL A 276 -12.59 7.57 -3.19
C VAL A 276 -11.49 7.28 -4.21
N LEU A 277 -11.67 6.21 -4.97
CA LEU A 277 -10.81 5.79 -6.07
C LEU A 277 -11.50 6.13 -7.39
N GLY A 278 -11.12 7.24 -8.02
CA GLY A 278 -11.74 7.83 -9.21
C GLY A 278 -11.10 7.45 -10.55
N GLY A 279 -9.86 6.95 -10.56
CA GLY A 279 -9.22 6.51 -11.79
C GLY A 279 -9.75 5.16 -12.27
N ALA A 280 -9.61 4.87 -13.58
CA ALA A 280 -10.02 3.60 -14.16
C ALA A 280 -9.30 2.41 -13.50
N MET A 281 -10.02 1.30 -13.32
CA MET A 281 -9.60 0.13 -12.56
C MET A 281 -9.57 -1.09 -13.47
N ALA A 282 -8.37 -1.56 -13.81
CA ALA A 282 -8.19 -2.74 -14.64
C ALA A 282 -8.02 -4.00 -13.77
N MET A 283 -8.98 -4.90 -13.81
CA MET A 283 -8.88 -6.23 -13.19
C MET A 283 -8.01 -7.15 -14.03
N THR A 284 -7.22 -7.99 -13.37
CA THR A 284 -6.38 -9.01 -14.01
C THR A 284 -6.75 -10.43 -13.58
N GLY A 285 -7.94 -10.59 -13.01
CA GLY A 285 -8.49 -11.84 -12.50
C GLY A 285 -9.72 -11.54 -11.64
N ASN A 286 -10.40 -12.58 -11.17
CA ASN A 286 -11.47 -12.42 -10.17
C ASN A 286 -10.94 -11.71 -8.93
N ARG A 287 -11.74 -10.82 -8.35
CA ARG A 287 -11.33 -10.03 -7.18
C ARG A 287 -12.32 -10.11 -6.05
N THR A 288 -11.78 -10.19 -4.85
CA THR A 288 -12.51 -10.03 -3.59
C THR A 288 -12.16 -8.69 -2.94
N ILE A 289 -13.18 -7.99 -2.44
CA ILE A 289 -13.04 -6.89 -1.48
C ILE A 289 -13.53 -7.37 -0.10
N ALA A 290 -12.62 -7.46 0.86
CA ALA A 290 -12.97 -7.68 2.27
C ALA A 290 -13.34 -6.35 2.94
N LEU A 291 -14.63 -6.15 3.23
CA LEU A 291 -15.20 -4.98 3.87
C LEU A 291 -15.16 -5.09 5.39
N ASN A 292 -13.96 -5.19 5.96
CA ASN A 292 -13.80 -5.49 7.38
C ASN A 292 -14.00 -4.28 8.31
N GLY A 293 -13.85 -3.05 7.80
CA GLY A 293 -13.91 -1.84 8.62
C GLY A 293 -12.88 -1.87 9.79
N PRO A 294 -12.83 -0.84 10.64
CA PRO A 294 -11.95 -0.80 11.79
C PRO A 294 -12.44 -1.64 13.00
N GLY A 295 -13.60 -2.31 12.91
CA GLY A 295 -14.25 -2.99 14.05
C GLY A 295 -14.84 -2.03 15.11
N THR A 296 -14.92 -0.73 14.82
CA THR A 296 -15.51 0.31 15.68
C THR A 296 -16.82 0.84 15.07
N ALA A 297 -17.65 1.52 15.87
CA ALA A 297 -19.02 1.95 15.54
C ALA A 297 -19.18 2.93 14.35
N THR A 298 -18.09 3.28 13.64
CA THR A 298 -18.15 4.10 12.42
C THR A 298 -17.47 3.35 11.29
N ALA A 299 -18.28 2.72 10.44
CA ALA A 299 -17.82 2.08 9.23
C ALA A 299 -17.37 3.13 8.21
N GLY A 300 -16.11 3.05 7.74
CA GLY A 300 -15.66 3.85 6.62
C GLY A 300 -16.28 3.39 5.30
N THR A 301 -16.28 4.28 4.29
CA THR A 301 -16.77 3.96 2.95
C THR A 301 -15.62 3.90 1.95
N LEU A 302 -15.46 2.75 1.28
CA LEU A 302 -14.66 2.67 0.06
C LEU A 302 -15.55 3.02 -1.13
N THR A 303 -15.27 4.12 -1.82
CA THR A 303 -15.96 4.48 -3.05
C THR A 303 -15.10 4.17 -4.27
N LEU A 304 -15.63 3.38 -5.20
CA LEU A 304 -15.04 3.13 -6.50
C LEU A 304 -15.79 3.98 -7.54
N ASN A 305 -15.21 5.15 -7.82
CA ASN A 305 -15.75 6.14 -8.75
C ASN A 305 -15.33 5.86 -10.19
N GLY A 306 -14.11 5.34 -10.39
CA GLY A 306 -13.64 4.94 -11.71
C GLY A 306 -14.32 3.67 -12.20
N ALA A 307 -14.36 3.49 -13.52
CA ALA A 307 -14.88 2.28 -14.14
C ALA A 307 -13.98 1.08 -13.83
N ILE A 308 -14.59 -0.01 -13.35
CA ILE A 308 -13.96 -1.33 -13.22
C ILE A 308 -14.13 -2.06 -14.55
N THR A 309 -13.02 -2.50 -15.15
CA THR A 309 -12.98 -3.20 -16.44
C THR A 309 -12.05 -4.40 -16.37
N ASP A 310 -12.34 -5.43 -17.15
CA ASP A 310 -11.51 -6.61 -17.39
C ASP A 310 -11.19 -6.79 -18.89
N GLY A 311 -11.38 -5.74 -19.69
CA GLY A 311 -11.21 -5.82 -21.14
C GLY A 311 -12.27 -6.72 -21.80
N ALA A 312 -11.85 -7.88 -22.30
CA ALA A 312 -12.71 -8.86 -22.96
C ALA A 312 -12.92 -10.14 -22.13
N ASP A 313 -12.41 -10.14 -20.90
CA ASP A 313 -12.55 -11.25 -19.97
C ASP A 313 -13.95 -11.25 -19.32
N THR A 314 -14.18 -12.18 -18.38
CA THR A 314 -15.43 -12.30 -17.62
C THR A 314 -15.14 -12.43 -16.13
N PHE A 315 -14.29 -11.55 -15.60
CA PHE A 315 -13.88 -11.61 -14.20
C PHE A 315 -15.00 -11.19 -13.27
N SER A 316 -15.13 -11.90 -12.16
CA SER A 316 -16.13 -11.63 -11.12
C SER A 316 -15.59 -10.71 -10.03
N LEU A 317 -16.51 -9.96 -9.41
CA LEU A 317 -16.24 -9.15 -8.23
C LEU A 317 -17.01 -9.72 -7.04
N THR A 318 -16.30 -10.10 -5.99
CA THR A 318 -16.88 -10.60 -4.74
C THR A 318 -16.65 -9.61 -3.59
N THR A 319 -17.61 -9.42 -2.70
CA THR A 319 -17.38 -8.76 -1.40
C THR A 319 -17.57 -9.74 -0.24
N THR A 320 -16.78 -9.56 0.81
CA THR A 320 -16.85 -10.35 2.05
C THR A 320 -16.74 -9.42 3.27
N SER A 321 -17.02 -9.93 4.47
CA SER A 321 -16.76 -9.26 5.74
C SER A 321 -16.39 -10.29 6.81
N SER A 322 -15.50 -9.95 7.73
CA SER A 322 -14.95 -10.88 8.73
C SER A 322 -15.86 -11.19 9.93
N GLY A 323 -17.14 -10.80 9.90
CA GLY A 323 -18.08 -11.10 10.99
C GLY A 323 -19.50 -10.53 10.77
N PRO A 324 -20.46 -10.89 11.65
CA PRO A 324 -21.81 -10.36 11.62
C PRO A 324 -21.81 -8.90 12.12
N GLY A 325 -22.07 -7.95 11.22
CA GLY A 325 -22.14 -6.51 11.55
C GLY A 325 -21.90 -5.61 10.34
N ILE A 326 -22.14 -4.31 10.49
CA ILE A 326 -21.76 -3.32 9.47
C ILE A 326 -20.24 -3.16 9.47
N GLY A 327 -19.58 -3.97 8.64
CA GLY A 327 -18.22 -3.70 8.20
C GLY A 327 -18.16 -2.41 7.37
N ALA A 328 -17.11 -2.24 6.57
CA ALA A 328 -17.05 -1.11 5.65
C ALA A 328 -18.21 -1.11 4.62
N VAL A 329 -18.55 0.07 4.11
CA VAL A 329 -19.46 0.20 2.95
C VAL A 329 -18.65 0.27 1.67
N LEU A 330 -19.00 -0.55 0.69
CA LEU A 330 -18.52 -0.37 -0.69
C LEU A 330 -19.54 0.47 -1.45
N ARG A 331 -19.09 1.55 -2.08
CA ARG A 331 -19.93 2.39 -2.95
C ARG A 331 -19.43 2.33 -4.38
N LEU A 332 -20.24 1.81 -5.28
CA LEU A 332 -19.93 1.69 -6.70
C LEU A 332 -20.64 2.80 -7.47
N THR A 333 -19.87 3.62 -8.18
CA THR A 333 -20.42 4.72 -8.98
C THR A 333 -19.90 4.75 -10.41
N GLY A 334 -18.75 4.13 -10.67
CA GLY A 334 -18.19 4.02 -12.02
C GLY A 334 -19.11 3.23 -12.96
N ALA A 335 -19.05 3.53 -14.26
CA ALA A 335 -19.70 2.72 -15.28
C ALA A 335 -18.87 1.45 -15.52
N ASN A 336 -19.23 0.37 -14.83
CA ASN A 336 -18.45 -0.86 -14.78
C ASN A 336 -18.72 -1.74 -16.00
N THR A 337 -17.68 -2.39 -16.51
CA THR A 337 -17.73 -3.22 -17.73
C THR A 337 -17.13 -4.61 -17.57
N TYR A 338 -16.74 -5.01 -16.34
CA TYR A 338 -16.25 -6.37 -16.10
C TYR A 338 -17.35 -7.40 -16.40
N GLY A 339 -17.02 -8.50 -17.09
CA GLY A 339 -18.01 -9.41 -17.65
C GLY A 339 -18.56 -10.47 -16.69
N GLY A 340 -17.96 -10.67 -15.51
CA GLY A 340 -18.40 -11.68 -14.54
C GLY A 340 -19.47 -11.19 -13.56
N THR A 341 -19.99 -12.12 -12.75
CA THR A 341 -21.00 -11.83 -11.71
C THR A 341 -20.44 -10.95 -10.60
N THR A 342 -21.28 -10.06 -10.06
CA THR A 342 -21.05 -9.39 -8.77
C THR A 342 -21.65 -10.22 -7.65
N THR A 343 -20.83 -10.72 -6.73
CA THR A 343 -21.27 -11.54 -5.59
C THR A 343 -21.05 -10.82 -4.27
N ILE A 344 -22.09 -10.69 -3.46
CA ILE A 344 -22.03 -9.97 -2.18
C ILE A 344 -22.21 -10.99 -1.06
N ASN A 345 -21.10 -11.53 -0.57
CA ASN A 345 -21.06 -12.53 0.49
C ASN A 345 -20.76 -11.92 1.87
N GLY A 346 -20.65 -10.60 1.96
CA GLY A 346 -20.44 -9.87 3.20
C GLY A 346 -20.39 -8.36 2.98
N GLY A 347 -20.76 -7.60 4.01
CA GLY A 347 -20.80 -6.15 4.01
C GLY A 347 -21.99 -5.54 3.26
N LEU A 348 -22.02 -4.21 3.21
CA LEU A 348 -23.01 -3.42 2.47
C LEU A 348 -22.38 -2.89 1.18
N VAL A 349 -22.99 -3.19 0.03
CA VAL A 349 -22.63 -2.61 -1.26
C VAL A 349 -23.73 -1.66 -1.72
N ARG A 350 -23.34 -0.44 -2.07
CA ARG A 350 -24.24 0.60 -2.58
C ARG A 350 -23.97 0.89 -4.05
N PHE A 351 -24.95 0.61 -4.89
CA PHE A 351 -24.94 0.95 -6.32
C PHE A 351 -25.58 2.34 -6.51
N ILE A 352 -24.84 3.29 -7.11
CA ILE A 352 -25.29 4.69 -7.24
C ILE A 352 -25.99 4.98 -8.58
N ASN A 353 -25.81 4.12 -9.58
CA ASN A 353 -26.45 4.24 -10.89
C ASN A 353 -26.55 2.87 -11.58
N ALA A 354 -27.36 2.76 -12.65
CA ALA A 354 -27.60 1.50 -13.34
C ALA A 354 -26.33 0.84 -13.92
N SER A 355 -25.35 1.66 -14.33
CA SER A 355 -24.06 1.21 -14.88
C SER A 355 -23.02 0.87 -13.80
N SER A 356 -23.31 1.09 -12.51
CA SER A 356 -22.43 0.68 -11.41
C SER A 356 -22.45 -0.82 -11.13
N LEU A 357 -23.47 -1.52 -11.63
CA LEU A 357 -23.45 -2.96 -11.82
C LEU A 357 -23.19 -3.19 -13.33
N PRO A 358 -22.29 -4.10 -13.75
CA PRO A 358 -22.01 -4.34 -15.17
C PRO A 358 -23.17 -5.06 -15.87
N SER A 359 -23.41 -4.75 -17.14
CA SER A 359 -24.57 -5.22 -17.93
C SER A 359 -24.37 -6.63 -18.48
N ASN A 360 -24.23 -7.64 -17.61
CA ASN A 360 -23.75 -8.97 -17.98
C ASN A 360 -24.87 -10.00 -18.26
N GLY A 361 -26.08 -9.54 -18.60
CA GLY A 361 -27.25 -10.40 -18.77
C GLY A 361 -27.87 -10.85 -17.44
N ALA A 362 -28.72 -11.88 -17.50
CA ALA A 362 -29.40 -12.43 -16.33
C ALA A 362 -28.40 -12.96 -15.28
N ASP A 363 -28.78 -12.96 -14.00
CA ASP A 363 -27.98 -13.47 -12.88
C ASP A 363 -26.61 -12.76 -12.66
N SER A 364 -26.43 -11.56 -13.19
CA SER A 364 -25.22 -10.73 -12.99
C SER A 364 -24.94 -10.30 -11.54
N LEU A 365 -25.90 -10.43 -10.62
CA LEU A 365 -25.78 -10.09 -9.20
C LEU A 365 -26.25 -11.25 -8.31
N VAL A 366 -25.41 -11.67 -7.37
CA VAL A 366 -25.75 -12.65 -6.32
C VAL A 366 -25.59 -11.98 -4.95
N ILE A 367 -26.60 -12.06 -4.10
CA ILE A 367 -26.53 -11.56 -2.72
C ILE A 367 -26.57 -12.75 -1.77
N GLY A 368 -25.45 -13.08 -1.13
CA GLY A 368 -25.35 -14.17 -0.15
C GLY A 368 -25.87 -13.77 1.23
N ILE A 369 -26.04 -14.75 2.13
CA ILE A 369 -26.73 -14.60 3.43
C ILE A 369 -26.18 -13.50 4.36
N ASN A 370 -24.89 -13.16 4.22
CA ASN A 370 -24.23 -12.11 5.02
C ASN A 370 -24.07 -10.79 4.27
N GLY A 371 -24.54 -10.72 3.02
CA GLY A 371 -24.44 -9.57 2.15
C GLY A 371 -25.69 -8.70 2.19
N ALA A 372 -25.49 -7.40 2.03
CA ALA A 372 -26.57 -6.44 1.84
C ALA A 372 -26.29 -5.55 0.62
N VAL A 373 -27.36 -5.23 -0.11
CA VAL A 373 -27.35 -4.25 -1.21
C VAL A 373 -28.18 -3.04 -0.83
N SER A 374 -27.67 -1.84 -1.14
CA SER A 374 -28.44 -0.61 -1.24
C SER A 374 -28.35 -0.04 -2.66
N VAL A 375 -29.42 0.57 -3.15
CA VAL A 375 -29.45 1.32 -4.41
C VAL A 375 -29.85 2.76 -4.14
N SER A 376 -29.22 3.73 -4.83
CA SER A 376 -29.57 5.15 -4.76
C SER A 376 -29.39 5.83 -6.12
N GLY A 377 -29.91 7.04 -6.33
CA GLY A 377 -29.67 7.84 -7.55
C GLY A 377 -30.62 7.55 -8.73
N ALA A 378 -30.08 7.56 -9.96
CA ALA A 378 -30.81 7.48 -11.26
C ALA A 378 -31.52 6.14 -11.53
N PHE A 379 -31.58 5.26 -10.54
CA PHE A 379 -32.68 4.31 -10.39
C PHE A 379 -33.95 5.10 -10.00
N THR A 380 -34.40 6.01 -10.87
CA THR A 380 -35.49 6.97 -10.58
C THR A 380 -36.86 6.30 -10.35
N THR A 381 -36.91 4.96 -10.44
CA THR A 381 -38.06 4.10 -10.09
C THR A 381 -37.71 2.95 -9.13
N GLY A 382 -36.55 2.99 -8.44
CA GLY A 382 -36.11 1.98 -7.48
C GLY A 382 -35.39 0.78 -8.10
N LEU A 383 -35.48 -0.39 -7.47
CA LEU A 383 -34.87 -1.67 -7.91
C LEU A 383 -35.33 -2.14 -9.30
N ALA A 384 -36.27 -1.44 -9.92
CA ALA A 384 -36.92 -1.82 -11.16
C ALA A 384 -35.95 -2.23 -12.28
N PRO A 385 -34.82 -1.55 -12.56
CA PRO A 385 -33.88 -2.02 -13.58
C PRO A 385 -33.10 -3.28 -13.18
N ILE A 386 -32.74 -3.45 -11.90
CA ILE A 386 -32.07 -4.68 -11.43
C ILE A 386 -33.01 -5.89 -11.55
N LEU A 387 -34.28 -5.68 -11.21
CA LEU A 387 -35.31 -6.72 -11.24
C LEU A 387 -35.85 -6.97 -12.66
N ALA A 388 -36.07 -5.92 -13.46
CA ALA A 388 -36.63 -6.00 -14.82
C ALA A 388 -35.64 -6.60 -15.83
N ASP A 389 -34.33 -6.37 -15.64
CA ASP A 389 -33.30 -6.97 -16.50
C ASP A 389 -32.91 -8.40 -16.05
N ALA A 390 -33.67 -9.01 -15.11
CA ALA A 390 -33.39 -10.33 -14.52
C ALA A 390 -31.96 -10.47 -13.95
N ARG A 391 -31.38 -9.37 -13.46
CA ARG A 391 -29.97 -9.32 -13.05
C ARG A 391 -29.72 -9.99 -11.70
N LEU A 392 -30.73 -10.05 -10.84
CA LEU A 392 -30.65 -10.71 -9.53
C LEU A 392 -30.78 -12.22 -9.69
N SER A 393 -29.76 -12.95 -9.24
CA SER A 393 -29.67 -14.39 -9.36
C SER A 393 -30.61 -15.14 -8.44
N GLY A 394 -31.12 -16.26 -8.97
CA GLY A 394 -31.85 -17.30 -8.26
C GLY A 394 -31.19 -17.86 -6.99
N ALA A 395 -29.87 -17.73 -6.90
CA ALA A 395 -29.09 -18.20 -5.76
C ALA A 395 -29.03 -17.19 -4.60
N SER A 396 -29.68 -16.03 -4.71
CA SER A 396 -29.58 -14.97 -3.70
C SER A 396 -30.34 -15.32 -2.41
N THR A 397 -29.64 -15.24 -1.27
CA THR A 397 -30.17 -15.53 0.07
C THR A 397 -29.95 -14.37 1.06
N GLY A 398 -29.40 -13.25 0.60
CA GLY A 398 -29.06 -12.10 1.43
C GLY A 398 -30.15 -11.03 1.54
N ALA A 399 -29.76 -9.86 2.03
CA ALA A 399 -30.69 -8.75 2.28
C ALA A 399 -30.65 -7.70 1.15
N LEU A 400 -31.82 -7.13 0.84
CA LEU A 400 -31.96 -6.03 -0.09
C LEU A 400 -32.59 -4.83 0.63
N ALA A 401 -31.83 -3.74 0.73
CA ALA A 401 -32.27 -2.51 1.36
C ALA A 401 -32.68 -1.47 0.30
N LEU A 402 -33.85 -0.87 0.47
CA LEU A 402 -34.35 0.24 -0.34
C LEU A 402 -34.01 1.56 0.33
N GLN A 403 -33.13 2.35 -0.27
CA GLN A 403 -32.87 3.71 0.18
C GLN A 403 -33.63 4.71 -0.70
N LEU A 404 -34.68 5.32 -0.15
CA LEU A 404 -35.52 6.30 -0.84
C LEU A 404 -34.92 7.72 -0.86
N ASP A 405 -33.83 7.98 -0.13
CA ASP A 405 -33.27 9.33 -0.04
C ASP A 405 -31.75 9.33 -0.11
N SER A 406 -31.19 10.14 -1.01
CA SER A 406 -29.75 10.19 -1.33
C SER A 406 -28.86 10.75 -0.21
N ASN A 407 -29.45 11.22 0.89
CA ASN A 407 -28.77 11.92 1.99
C ASN A 407 -28.83 11.24 3.36
N VAL A 408 -29.43 10.05 3.50
CA VAL A 408 -29.45 9.33 4.78
C VAL A 408 -28.38 8.24 4.76
N ASP A 409 -27.21 8.52 5.33
CA ASP A 409 -26.29 7.45 5.72
C ASP A 409 -27.01 6.57 6.76
N PHE A 410 -26.94 5.25 6.58
CA PHE A 410 -27.51 4.27 7.52
C PHE A 410 -27.14 4.67 8.96
N ASP A 411 -28.12 4.65 9.87
CA ASP A 411 -27.82 4.99 11.25
C ASP A 411 -26.69 4.09 11.79
N ALA A 412 -25.79 4.68 12.56
CA ALA A 412 -24.61 4.01 13.09
C ALA A 412 -24.95 2.92 14.14
N SER A 413 -26.23 2.55 14.30
CA SER A 413 -26.69 1.60 15.33
C SER A 413 -26.74 0.15 14.84
N GLY A 414 -26.34 -0.13 13.59
CA GLY A 414 -26.06 -1.48 13.14
C GLY A 414 -27.28 -2.41 13.05
N LYS A 415 -28.49 -1.89 12.85
CA LYS A 415 -29.68 -2.71 12.63
C LYS A 415 -30.19 -2.56 11.20
N PHE A 416 -30.02 -3.61 10.40
CA PHE A 416 -30.73 -3.76 9.12
C PHE A 416 -32.23 -3.87 9.42
N GLN A 417 -33.02 -2.85 9.09
CA GLN A 417 -34.48 -2.98 9.06
C GLN A 417 -34.87 -3.62 7.72
N THR A 418 -35.50 -4.79 7.82
CA THR A 418 -35.64 -5.77 6.73
C THR A 418 -36.69 -5.37 5.69
N LEU A 419 -36.33 -5.52 4.40
CA LEU A 419 -37.22 -6.10 3.39
C LEU A 419 -36.68 -7.50 3.09
N SER A 420 -37.48 -8.53 3.36
CA SER A 420 -37.08 -9.95 3.30
C SER A 420 -37.16 -10.51 1.87
N LEU A 421 -36.27 -11.44 1.51
CA LEU A 421 -36.49 -12.34 0.36
C LEU A 421 -36.58 -13.79 0.83
N GLY A 422 -37.70 -14.44 0.47
CA GLY A 422 -38.04 -15.83 0.75
C GLY A 422 -37.91 -16.75 -0.47
N ALA A 423 -38.24 -18.03 -0.26
CA ALA A 423 -37.68 -19.26 -0.87
C ALA A 423 -37.60 -19.46 -2.40
N ASP A 424 -38.01 -18.53 -3.25
CA ASP A 424 -37.99 -18.70 -4.72
C ASP A 424 -37.34 -17.49 -5.39
N VAL A 425 -36.01 -17.51 -5.56
CA VAL A 425 -35.41 -16.69 -6.62
C VAL A 425 -35.31 -17.61 -7.84
N GLY A 426 -36.35 -17.51 -8.68
CA GLY A 426 -36.61 -18.42 -9.80
C GLY A 426 -38.03 -18.26 -10.36
N GLY A 427 -38.30 -17.15 -11.04
CA GLY A 427 -39.45 -17.02 -11.97
C GLY A 427 -40.86 -16.77 -11.41
N SER A 428 -41.05 -16.32 -10.16
CA SER A 428 -42.40 -16.10 -9.59
C SER A 428 -42.51 -14.88 -8.65
N ALA A 429 -43.74 -14.39 -8.48
CA ALA A 429 -44.10 -13.12 -7.85
C ALA A 429 -43.35 -12.78 -6.55
N VAL A 430 -42.66 -11.63 -6.57
CA VAL A 430 -42.02 -11.03 -5.39
C VAL A 430 -43.12 -10.43 -4.50
N THR A 431 -43.44 -11.10 -3.39
CA THR A 431 -44.33 -10.52 -2.37
C THR A 431 -43.49 -9.78 -1.34
N TYR A 432 -43.64 -8.46 -1.31
CA TYR A 432 -42.98 -7.57 -0.36
C TYR A 432 -43.70 -7.65 1.00
N THR A 433 -43.05 -8.16 2.04
CA THR A 433 -43.56 -8.05 3.42
C THR A 433 -42.49 -7.48 4.34
N GLY A 434 -42.72 -6.24 4.81
CA GLY A 434 -41.92 -5.59 5.84
C GLY A 434 -42.49 -4.21 6.19
N THR A 435 -42.66 -3.93 7.49
CA THR A 435 -43.20 -2.69 8.05
C THR A 435 -42.12 -1.62 8.20
N TRP A 436 -42.46 -0.38 7.88
CA TRP A 436 -41.66 0.82 8.11
C TRP A 436 -41.60 1.15 9.60
N LEU A 437 -40.40 1.31 10.16
CA LEU A 437 -40.21 2.03 11.42
C LEU A 437 -39.64 3.41 11.10
N ILE A 438 -40.55 4.38 10.97
CA ILE A 438 -40.25 5.80 11.02
C ILE A 438 -39.92 6.11 12.49
N ARG A 439 -38.81 6.83 12.76
CA ARG A 439 -38.65 7.47 14.07
C ARG A 439 -39.60 8.66 14.18
#